data_AF-A0A851FIZ7-F1
#
_entry.id   AF-A0A851FIZ7-F1
#
_cell.length_a   1.000
_cell.length_b   1.000
_cell.length_c   1.000
_cell.angle_alpha   90.00
_cell.angle_beta   90.00
_cell.angle_gamma   90.00
#
_symmetry.space_group_name_H-M   'P 1'
#
loop_
_entity.id
_entity.type
_entity.pdbx_description
1 polymer ?
#
loop_
_entity_poly.entity_id
_entity_poly.type
_entity_poly.pdbx_seq_one_letter_code
_entity_poly.pdbx_strand_id
1 'polypeptide(L)'
;YHPDKQEADVPAGEVEERVQRFIEIDQAWKILGNEETKKEYDLQRRADNLTEEWPLHDQVYLEEMSWNEDEQLYTLSCRCGGNYSVFKSETKAVSLVCCDTCSLVIEIL
;
A
#
# COMPACT_ATOMS: atom_id res chain seq x y z
N TYR A 1 -16.54 -21.82 1.69
CA TYR A 1 -16.24 -22.91 2.64
C TYR A 1 -17.55 -23.33 3.28
N HIS A 2 -18.10 -24.49 2.92
CA HIS A 2 -19.34 -25.01 3.50
C HIS A 2 -19.00 -26.25 4.36
N PRO A 3 -19.61 -26.39 5.55
CA PRO A 3 -19.35 -27.52 6.46
C PRO A 3 -19.75 -28.88 5.87
N ASP A 4 -20.54 -28.89 4.80
CA ASP A 4 -21.04 -30.10 4.14
C ASP A 4 -20.00 -30.84 3.27
N LYS A 5 -18.79 -30.25 3.07
CA LYS A 5 -17.72 -30.83 2.25
C LYS A 5 -16.53 -31.36 3.06
N GLN A 6 -16.73 -31.71 4.33
CA GLN A 6 -15.68 -32.31 5.14
C GLN A 6 -15.48 -33.78 4.76
N GLU A 7 -14.33 -34.09 4.15
CA GLU A 7 -13.88 -35.48 3.98
C GLU A 7 -13.56 -36.07 5.36
N ALA A 8 -13.98 -37.30 5.62
CA ALA A 8 -14.07 -37.89 6.96
C ALA A 8 -12.72 -38.27 7.62
N ASP A 9 -11.58 -37.97 6.99
CA ASP A 9 -10.25 -38.41 7.44
C ASP A 9 -9.30 -37.21 7.62
N VAL A 10 -9.72 -36.26 8.45
CA VAL A 10 -8.96 -35.05 8.76
C VAL A 10 -8.60 -35.07 10.26
N PRO A 11 -7.30 -34.99 10.63
CA PRO A 11 -6.88 -35.06 12.02
C PRO A 11 -7.51 -33.93 12.85
N ALA A 12 -7.81 -34.18 14.13
CA ALA A 12 -8.58 -33.27 15.00
C ALA A 12 -8.06 -31.81 15.01
N GLY A 13 -6.73 -31.61 14.92
CA GLY A 13 -6.13 -30.27 14.85
C GLY A 13 -6.47 -29.49 13.57
N GLU A 14 -6.65 -30.16 12.43
CA GLU A 14 -7.09 -29.52 11.18
C GLU A 14 -8.59 -29.18 11.21
N VAL A 15 -9.39 -29.93 11.97
CA VAL A 15 -10.82 -29.62 12.19
C VAL A 15 -10.95 -28.36 13.05
N GLU A 16 -10.15 -28.23 14.11
CA GLU A 16 -10.10 -27.03 14.94
C GLU A 16 -9.65 -25.79 14.15
N GLU A 17 -8.62 -25.90 13.30
CA GLU A 17 -8.19 -24.80 12.42
C GLU A 17 -9.32 -24.37 11.46
N ARG A 18 -10.05 -25.34 10.89
CA ARG A 18 -11.17 -25.06 9.97
C ARG A 18 -12.34 -24.39 10.67
N VAL A 19 -12.64 -24.77 11.92
CA VAL A 19 -13.67 -24.11 12.73
C VAL A 19 -13.23 -22.70 13.09
N GLN A 20 -11.96 -22.51 13.46
CA GLN A 20 -11.42 -21.18 13.77
C GLN A 20 -11.53 -20.24 12.56
N ARG A 21 -11.09 -20.70 11.38
CA ARG A 21 -11.23 -19.95 10.12
C ARG A 21 -12.67 -19.61 9.79
N PHE A 22 -13.61 -20.50 10.06
CA PHE A 22 -15.04 -20.24 9.85
C PHE A 22 -15.55 -19.12 10.78
N ILE A 23 -15.16 -19.15 12.05
CA ILE A 23 -15.52 -18.11 13.04
C ILE A 23 -14.94 -16.75 12.59
N GLU A 24 -13.69 -16.71 12.14
CA GLU A 24 -13.05 -15.49 11.65
C GLU A 24 -13.78 -14.92 10.43
N ILE A 25 -14.17 -15.78 9.47
CA ILE A 25 -14.91 -15.38 8.28
C ILE A 25 -16.31 -14.85 8.65
N ASP A 26 -17.03 -15.52 9.56
CA ASP A 26 -18.35 -15.09 10.03
C ASP A 26 -18.29 -13.74 10.75
N GLN A 27 -17.26 -13.53 11.59
CA GLN A 27 -17.01 -12.27 12.27
C GLN A 27 -16.72 -11.14 11.28
N ALA A 28 -15.82 -11.37 10.31
CA ALA A 28 -15.52 -10.41 9.26
C ALA A 28 -16.77 -10.06 8.44
N TRP A 29 -17.59 -11.06 8.10
CA TRP A 29 -18.82 -10.83 7.34
C TRP A 29 -19.86 -10.02 8.13
N LYS A 30 -19.99 -10.24 9.45
CA LYS A 30 -20.88 -9.45 10.32
C LYS A 30 -20.42 -7.99 10.44
N ILE A 31 -19.11 -7.75 10.51
CA ILE A 31 -18.53 -6.41 10.57
C ILE A 31 -18.68 -5.67 9.23
N LEU A 32 -18.41 -6.36 8.12
CA LEU A 32 -18.54 -5.78 6.77
C LEU A 32 -20.00 -5.65 6.30
N GLY A 33 -20.91 -6.40 6.91
CA GLY A 33 -22.34 -6.40 6.60
C GLY A 33 -23.11 -5.21 7.19
N ASN A 34 -22.56 -4.52 8.19
CA ASN A 34 -23.15 -3.30 8.75
C ASN A 34 -22.41 -2.06 8.20
N GLU A 35 -23.17 -1.14 7.61
CA GLU A 35 -22.64 0.02 6.89
C GLU A 35 -21.86 0.98 7.80
N GLU A 36 -22.23 1.09 9.07
CA GLU A 36 -21.57 1.95 10.06
C GLU A 36 -20.19 1.40 10.46
N THR A 37 -20.11 0.11 10.78
CA THR A 37 -18.85 -0.56 11.15
C THR A 37 -17.91 -0.73 9.95
N LYS A 38 -18.46 -0.93 8.74
CA LYS A 38 -17.66 -0.90 7.51
C LYS A 38 -17.01 0.47 7.29
N LYS A 39 -17.77 1.56 7.51
CA LYS A 39 -17.26 2.92 7.33
C LYS A 39 -16.16 3.25 8.34
N GLU A 40 -16.31 2.83 9.60
CA GLU A 40 -15.27 3.01 10.63
C GLU A 40 -14.01 2.22 10.29
N TYR A 41 -14.15 0.97 9.86
CA TYR A 41 -13.03 0.15 9.39
C TYR A 41 -12.31 0.76 8.17
N ASP A 42 -13.06 1.25 7.18
CA ASP A 42 -12.51 1.92 5.99
C ASP A 42 -11.81 3.25 6.32
N LEU A 43 -12.23 3.92 7.39
CA LEU A 43 -11.60 5.15 7.88
C LEU A 43 -10.29 4.83 8.60
N GLN A 44 -10.33 3.87 9.53
CA GLN A 44 -9.16 3.42 10.28
C GLN A 44 -8.08 2.89 9.32
N ARG A 45 -8.44 2.03 8.37
CA ARG A 45 -7.50 1.49 7.38
C ARG A 45 -6.87 2.58 6.50
N ARG A 46 -7.61 3.65 6.17
CA ARG A 46 -7.05 4.82 5.46
C ARG A 46 -6.09 5.61 6.33
N ALA A 47 -6.41 5.80 7.61
CA ALA A 47 -5.50 6.44 8.55
C ALA A 47 -4.22 5.61 8.72
N ASP A 48 -4.33 4.29 8.88
CA ASP A 48 -3.18 3.40 8.93
C ASP A 48 -2.35 3.50 7.64
N ASN A 49 -2.95 3.45 6.44
CA ASN A 49 -2.19 3.64 5.18
C ASN A 49 -1.49 5.01 5.04
N LEU A 50 -1.97 6.04 5.75
CA LEU A 50 -1.33 7.36 5.80
C LEU A 50 -0.22 7.42 6.86
N THR A 51 -0.26 6.55 7.87
CA THR A 51 0.66 6.55 9.03
C THR A 51 1.71 5.45 8.93
N GLU A 52 1.43 4.39 8.16
CA GLU A 52 2.42 3.42 7.72
C GLU A 52 3.47 4.19 6.94
N GLU A 53 4.66 4.30 7.53
CA GLU A 53 5.84 4.85 6.89
C GLU A 53 5.99 4.13 5.56
N TRP A 54 5.63 4.82 4.47
CA TRP A 54 5.83 4.29 3.12
C TRP A 54 7.27 3.82 3.06
N PRO A 55 7.54 2.58 2.64
CA PRO A 55 8.90 2.11 2.55
C PRO A 55 9.62 3.02 1.55
N LEU A 56 10.34 4.00 2.09
CA LEU A 56 11.15 4.93 1.33
C LEU A 56 12.10 4.06 0.53
N HIS A 57 11.87 4.04 -0.78
CA HIS A 57 12.53 3.09 -1.63
C HIS A 57 13.98 3.50 -1.84
N ASP A 58 14.23 4.81 -1.87
CA ASP A 58 15.56 5.39 -1.97
C ASP A 58 15.58 6.86 -1.52
N GLN A 59 16.78 7.36 -1.24
CA GLN A 59 17.04 8.79 -1.01
C GLN A 59 18.01 9.29 -2.08
N VAL A 60 17.65 10.37 -2.78
CA VAL A 60 18.41 10.89 -3.91
C VAL A 60 18.64 12.38 -3.71
N TYR A 61 19.88 12.84 -3.94
CA TYR A 61 20.16 14.27 -3.88
C TYR A 61 19.59 14.97 -5.10
N LEU A 62 19.07 16.19 -4.93
CA LEU A 62 18.54 16.96 -6.05
C LEU A 62 19.58 17.15 -7.18
N GLU A 63 20.87 17.22 -6.83
CA GLU A 63 21.99 17.32 -7.77
C GLU A 63 22.22 16.05 -8.62
N GLU A 64 21.73 14.89 -8.19
CA GLU A 64 21.80 13.65 -8.97
C GLU A 64 20.69 13.56 -10.02
N MET A 65 19.65 14.40 -9.92
CA MET A 65 18.58 14.45 -10.90
C MET A 65 18.98 15.23 -12.15
N SER A 66 18.41 14.85 -13.29
CA SER A 66 18.58 15.59 -14.54
C SER A 66 17.69 16.83 -14.54
N TRP A 67 18.31 18.02 -14.62
CA TRP A 67 17.60 19.28 -14.71
C TRP A 67 17.23 19.64 -16.15
N ASN A 68 15.94 19.91 -16.38
CA ASN A 68 15.42 20.43 -17.64
C ASN A 68 15.10 21.93 -17.48
N GLU A 69 15.86 22.79 -18.18
CA GLU A 69 15.71 24.24 -18.12
C GLU A 69 14.42 24.75 -18.78
N ASP A 70 13.96 24.11 -19.86
CA ASP A 70 12.77 24.51 -20.60
C ASP A 70 11.49 24.29 -19.79
N GLU A 71 11.40 23.16 -19.09
CA GLU A 71 10.22 22.76 -18.30
C GLU A 71 10.35 23.08 -16.80
N GLN A 72 11.53 23.55 -16.37
CA GLN A 72 11.87 23.77 -14.96
C GLN A 72 11.63 22.53 -14.07
N LEU A 73 12.01 21.37 -14.60
CA LEU A 73 11.68 20.05 -14.04
C LEU A 73 12.95 19.24 -13.77
N TYR A 74 13.04 18.63 -12.60
CA TYR A 74 14.04 17.61 -12.29
C TYR A 74 13.49 16.23 -12.60
N THR A 75 14.26 15.42 -13.33
CA THR A 75 13.86 14.09 -13.76
C THR A 75 14.92 13.05 -13.36
N LEU A 76 14.48 11.90 -12.85
CA LEU A 76 15.34 10.75 -12.52
C LEU A 76 14.73 9.48 -13.08
N SER A 77 15.54 8.60 -13.67
CA SER A 77 15.06 7.32 -14.17
C SER A 77 14.84 6.32 -13.03
N CYS A 78 13.69 5.65 -13.07
CA CYS A 78 13.38 4.55 -12.17
C CYS A 78 13.83 3.21 -12.77
N ARG A 79 14.24 2.27 -11.91
CA ARG A 79 14.62 0.91 -12.30
C ARG A 79 13.50 0.08 -12.94
N CYS A 80 12.24 0.52 -12.84
CA CYS A 80 11.11 -0.09 -13.55
C CYS A 80 11.02 0.35 -15.03
N GLY A 81 11.77 1.38 -15.43
CA GLY A 81 11.67 2.01 -16.74
C GLY A 81 10.78 3.27 -16.79
N GLY A 82 10.12 3.63 -15.69
CA GLY A 82 9.48 4.93 -15.51
C GLY A 82 10.44 6.01 -15.03
N ASN A 83 9.92 7.19 -14.68
CA ASN A 83 10.67 8.35 -14.22
C ASN A 83 10.05 8.95 -12.95
N TYR A 84 10.90 9.58 -12.15
CA TYR A 84 10.52 10.51 -11.09
C TYR A 84 10.66 11.91 -11.65
N SER A 85 9.60 12.72 -11.56
CA SER A 85 9.58 14.07 -12.08
C SER A 85 9.09 15.04 -11.01
N VAL A 86 9.86 16.10 -10.75
CA VAL A 86 9.49 17.12 -9.76
C VAL A 86 9.78 18.52 -10.29
N PHE A 87 8.80 19.42 -10.14
CA PHE A 87 8.97 20.81 -10.55
C PHE A 87 9.82 21.57 -9.55
N LYS A 88 10.66 22.49 -10.02
CA LYS A 88 11.47 23.35 -9.15
C LYS A 88 10.65 24.20 -8.17
N SER A 89 9.41 24.52 -8.52
CA SER A 89 8.47 25.19 -7.61
C SER A 89 8.05 24.32 -6.43
N GLU A 90 8.04 23.01 -6.60
CA GLU A 90 7.52 22.03 -5.63
C GLU A 90 8.62 21.40 -4.78
N THR A 91 9.89 21.41 -5.21
CA THR A 91 11.03 20.85 -4.45
C THR A 91 11.20 21.45 -3.04
N LYS A 92 10.66 22.65 -2.78
CA LYS A 92 10.67 23.27 -1.44
C LYS A 92 9.51 22.84 -0.54
N ALA A 93 8.44 22.31 -1.13
CA ALA A 93 7.20 21.95 -0.44
C ALA A 93 7.03 20.44 -0.31
N VAL A 94 7.61 19.67 -1.23
CA VAL A 94 7.46 18.21 -1.34
C VAL A 94 8.84 17.58 -1.51
N SER A 95 9.25 16.75 -0.54
CA SER A 95 10.47 15.94 -0.61
C SER A 95 10.24 14.54 -1.16
N LEU A 96 8.99 14.05 -1.16
CA LEU A 96 8.66 12.69 -1.64
C LEU A 96 8.14 12.71 -3.09
N VAL A 97 8.75 11.91 -3.95
CA VAL A 97 8.38 11.79 -5.36
C VAL A 97 8.04 10.35 -5.71
N CYS A 98 6.86 10.14 -6.27
CA CYS A 98 6.41 8.84 -6.77
C CYS A 98 6.87 8.62 -8.21
N CYS A 99 7.19 7.38 -8.57
CA CYS A 99 7.38 7.03 -9.97
C CYS A 99 6.03 7.10 -10.71
N ASP A 100 6.05 7.54 -11.96
CA ASP A 100 4.90 7.56 -12.86
C ASP A 100 4.38 6.16 -13.25
N THR A 101 5.26 5.14 -13.21
CA THR A 101 4.98 3.80 -13.74
C THR A 101 4.79 2.74 -12.63
N CYS A 102 5.34 2.96 -11.43
CA CYS A 102 5.27 1.98 -10.34
C CYS A 102 4.92 2.64 -9.00
N SER A 103 4.78 1.83 -7.96
CA SER A 103 4.48 2.29 -6.59
C SER A 103 5.72 2.68 -5.78
N LEU A 104 6.88 2.86 -6.43
CA LEU A 104 8.11 3.27 -5.74
C LEU A 104 8.07 4.76 -5.44
N VAL A 105 8.55 5.11 -4.26
CA VAL A 105 8.63 6.49 -3.77
C VAL A 105 10.06 6.75 -3.30
N ILE A 106 10.64 7.84 -3.77
CA ILE A 106 11.96 8.31 -3.35
C ILE A 106 11.83 9.61 -2.57
N GLU A 107 12.77 9.86 -1.67
CA GLU A 107 12.92 11.15 -1.01
C GLU A 107 14.05 11.95 -1.67
N ILE A 108 13.81 13.22 -1.93
CA ILE A 108 14.79 14.17 -2.46
C ILE A 108 15.41 14.94 -1.29
N LEU A 109 16.74 14.89 -1.22
CA LEU A 109 17.57 15.60 -0.23
C LEU A 109 18.16 16.90 -0.80
#